data_AF-A0A655DKN0-F1
#
_entry.id   AF-A0A655DKN0-F1
#
_cell.length_a   1.000
_cell.length_b   1.000
_cell.length_c   1.000
_cell.angle_alpha   90.00
_cell.angle_beta   90.00
_cell.angle_gamma   90.00
#
_symmetry.space_group_name_H-M   'P 1'
#
loop_
_entity.id
_entity.type
_entity.pdbx_description
1 polymer ?
#
loop_
_entity_poly.entity_id
_entity_poly.type
_entity_poly.pdbx_seq_one_letter_code
_entity_poly.pdbx_strand_id
1 'polypeptide(L)'
;MLDGKPLSFNSPHWRVSPWHLMTGDPATITAFLQTIQDAQAITLKNGVQTLSLAGLKAALLFIDAQQKRVGSETAWIEKGNEPPLSVPPAPALKGIAVINPTPVPLSEEERDDLLDYAAWRVNGIRCSLDPLRRETQVSALTDDKALLIVNCEAGAYNTIDLAWVVSRKKTLVSRAVRLRLPFNRGVESNDMELMNAFFDEKTRELVTLAKGRGLTDCGIQTRWRYDGDRFRLVRYAEEPSCDNWHGPDAWPTLWITR
;
A
#
# COMPACT_ATOMS: atom_id res chain seq x y z
N MET A 1 27.10 10.45 -14.30
CA MET A 1 28.03 9.77 -15.22
C MET A 1 27.60 8.32 -15.32
N LEU A 2 27.74 7.69 -16.49
CA LEU A 2 27.58 6.26 -16.70
C LEU A 2 28.98 5.70 -17.01
N ASP A 3 29.50 4.85 -16.13
CA ASP A 3 30.87 4.31 -16.24
C ASP A 3 31.93 5.39 -16.51
N GLY A 4 31.85 6.51 -15.78
CA GLY A 4 32.77 7.64 -15.89
C GLY A 4 32.56 8.55 -17.11
N LYS A 5 31.57 8.27 -17.98
CA LYS A 5 31.19 9.15 -19.11
C LYS A 5 29.95 9.98 -18.79
N PRO A 6 29.78 11.18 -19.39
CA PRO A 6 28.54 11.94 -19.23
C PRO A 6 27.31 11.09 -19.62
N LEU A 7 26.29 11.08 -18.76
CA LEU A 7 25.00 10.46 -19.03
C LEU A 7 24.02 11.58 -19.38
N SER A 8 23.56 11.61 -20.62
CA SER A 8 22.69 12.67 -21.14
C SER A 8 21.23 12.24 -21.17
N PHE A 9 20.34 13.17 -20.81
CA PHE A 9 18.90 12.96 -20.80
C PHE A 9 18.27 13.72 -21.98
N ASN A 10 18.39 13.13 -23.18
CA ASN A 10 18.09 13.81 -24.44
C ASN A 10 16.59 13.91 -24.80
N SER A 11 15.72 13.28 -24.00
CA SER A 11 14.26 13.32 -24.24
C SER A 11 13.62 14.52 -23.55
N PRO A 12 12.71 15.26 -24.22
CA PRO A 12 11.94 16.32 -23.57
C PRO A 12 10.92 15.78 -22.55
N HIS A 13 10.71 14.45 -22.52
CA HIS A 13 9.76 13.80 -21.60
C HIS A 13 10.37 13.49 -20.22
N TRP A 14 11.61 13.91 -19.98
CA TRP A 14 12.18 13.95 -18.63
C TRP A 14 11.63 15.15 -17.87
N ARG A 15 11.12 14.90 -16.66
CA ARG A 15 10.83 15.95 -15.68
C ARG A 15 12.00 15.98 -14.71
N VAL A 16 12.66 17.13 -14.64
CA VAL A 16 13.84 17.35 -13.81
C VAL A 16 13.49 18.33 -12.69
N SER A 17 13.79 17.96 -11.46
CA SER A 17 13.77 18.85 -10.29
C SER A 17 15.17 18.89 -9.67
N PRO A 18 15.43 19.75 -8.67
CA PRO A 18 16.73 19.82 -8.00
C PRO A 18 17.23 18.46 -7.47
N TRP A 19 16.31 17.58 -7.09
CA TRP A 19 16.62 16.30 -6.46
C TRP A 19 16.13 15.09 -7.27
N HIS A 20 15.32 15.30 -8.30
CA HIS A 20 14.55 14.23 -8.94
C HIS A 20 14.70 14.26 -10.46
N LEU A 21 14.72 13.05 -11.04
CA LEU A 21 14.62 12.83 -12.47
C LEU A 21 13.58 11.74 -12.72
N MET A 22 12.52 12.06 -13.47
CA MET A 22 11.41 11.13 -13.68
C MET A 22 10.86 11.21 -15.10
N THR A 23 10.33 10.09 -15.59
CA THR A 23 9.55 10.04 -16.82
C THR A 23 8.48 8.95 -16.71
N GLY A 24 7.34 9.17 -17.36
CA GLY A 24 6.32 8.15 -17.57
C GLY A 24 6.17 7.77 -19.05
N ASP A 25 7.04 8.32 -19.92
CA ASP A 25 6.98 8.09 -21.36
C ASP A 25 7.64 6.74 -21.72
N PRO A 26 6.90 5.76 -22.27
CA PRO A 26 7.43 4.43 -22.53
C PRO A 26 8.64 4.40 -23.46
N ALA A 27 8.69 5.30 -24.46
CA ALA A 27 9.81 5.38 -25.40
C ALA A 27 11.08 5.88 -24.70
N THR A 28 10.95 6.93 -23.87
CA THR A 28 12.05 7.46 -23.05
C THR A 28 12.57 6.44 -22.05
N ILE A 29 11.68 5.68 -21.39
CA ILE A 29 12.06 4.58 -20.49
C ILE A 29 12.86 3.52 -21.26
N THR A 30 12.35 3.07 -22.41
CA THR A 30 13.01 2.04 -23.22
C THR A 30 14.40 2.48 -23.67
N ALA A 31 14.53 3.71 -24.18
CA ALA A 31 15.82 4.27 -24.59
C ALA A 31 16.81 4.41 -23.43
N PHE A 32 16.30 4.79 -22.25
CA PHE A 32 17.12 4.88 -21.04
C PHE A 32 17.63 3.51 -20.60
N LEU A 33 16.74 2.51 -20.47
CA LEU A 33 17.11 1.14 -20.13
C LEU A 33 18.14 0.57 -21.12
N GLN A 34 17.95 0.83 -22.43
CA GLN A 34 18.91 0.43 -23.45
C GLN A 34 20.29 1.05 -23.25
N THR A 35 20.34 2.29 -22.77
CA THR A 35 21.59 3.01 -22.51
C THR A 35 22.33 2.43 -21.30
N ILE A 36 21.61 2.00 -20.26
CA ILE A 36 22.20 1.62 -18.97
C ILE A 36 22.34 0.11 -18.75
N GLN A 37 21.66 -0.73 -19.54
CA GLN A 37 21.59 -2.19 -19.29
C GLN A 37 22.95 -2.90 -19.21
N ASP A 38 23.95 -2.46 -19.98
CA ASP A 38 25.29 -3.07 -20.05
C ASP A 38 26.34 -2.32 -19.21
N ALA A 39 25.93 -1.22 -18.56
CA ALA A 39 26.83 -0.40 -17.76
C ALA A 39 27.07 -1.00 -16.37
N GLN A 40 28.15 -0.57 -15.71
CA GLN A 40 28.51 -1.03 -14.36
C GLN A 40 27.96 -0.13 -13.26
N ALA A 41 27.95 1.19 -13.49
CA ALA A 41 27.50 2.13 -12.47
C ALA A 41 27.01 3.47 -13.03
N ILE A 42 26.09 4.09 -12.29
CA ILE A 42 25.77 5.52 -12.40
C ILE A 42 26.40 6.24 -11.21
N THR A 43 27.18 7.30 -11.47
CA THR A 43 27.82 8.12 -10.43
C THR A 43 27.46 9.59 -10.57
N LEU A 44 27.52 10.34 -9.47
CA LEU A 44 27.44 11.80 -9.53
C LEU A 44 28.74 12.39 -10.08
N LYS A 45 28.63 13.47 -10.86
CA LYS A 45 29.83 14.22 -11.30
C LYS A 45 30.48 14.83 -10.06
N ASN A 46 31.74 14.50 -9.81
CA ASN A 46 32.51 14.92 -8.62
C ASN A 46 31.93 14.45 -7.26
N GLY A 47 31.00 13.49 -7.27
CA GLY A 47 30.45 12.91 -6.05
C GLY A 47 31.05 11.54 -5.74
N VAL A 48 30.87 11.08 -4.50
CA VAL A 48 31.31 9.74 -4.06
C VAL A 48 30.19 8.69 -4.18
N GLN A 49 28.95 9.13 -4.41
CA GLN A 49 27.78 8.26 -4.53
C GLN A 49 27.83 7.47 -5.83
N THR A 50 27.63 6.16 -5.70
CA THR A 50 27.66 5.20 -6.80
C THR A 50 26.43 4.31 -6.71
N LEU A 51 25.64 4.30 -7.79
CA LEU A 51 24.57 3.33 -8.00
C LEU A 51 25.12 2.20 -8.86
N SER A 52 25.26 1.01 -8.28
CA SER A 52 25.66 -0.18 -9.02
C SER A 52 24.55 -0.59 -9.98
N LEU A 53 24.93 -0.91 -11.22
CA LEU A 53 24.06 -1.50 -12.25
C LEU A 53 24.36 -2.99 -12.46
N ALA A 54 25.24 -3.57 -11.64
CA ALA A 54 25.53 -5.00 -11.69
C ALA A 54 24.24 -5.82 -11.53
N GLY A 55 23.96 -6.67 -12.50
CA GLY A 55 22.73 -7.49 -12.53
C GLY A 55 21.51 -6.81 -13.12
N LEU A 56 21.57 -5.53 -13.53
CA LEU A 56 20.43 -4.83 -14.13
C LEU A 56 19.90 -5.57 -15.37
N LYS A 57 20.76 -5.92 -16.32
CA LYS A 57 20.37 -6.68 -17.52
C LYS A 57 19.68 -8.00 -17.18
N ALA A 58 20.22 -8.73 -16.21
CA ALA A 58 19.64 -10.00 -15.77
C ALA A 58 18.27 -9.81 -15.11
N ALA A 59 18.11 -8.75 -14.30
CA ALA A 59 16.83 -8.39 -13.70
C ALA A 59 15.78 -7.97 -14.76
N LEU A 60 16.18 -7.18 -15.75
CA LEU A 60 15.32 -6.79 -16.87
C LEU A 60 14.90 -8.01 -17.71
N LEU A 61 15.84 -8.93 -18.00
CA LEU A 61 15.55 -10.19 -18.67
C LEU A 61 14.61 -11.07 -17.85
N PHE A 62 14.78 -11.12 -16.53
CA PHE A 62 13.88 -11.83 -15.64
C PHE A 62 12.47 -11.24 -15.71
N ILE A 63 12.31 -9.91 -15.69
CA ILE A 63 11.02 -9.24 -15.86
C ILE A 63 10.40 -9.60 -17.22
N ASP A 64 11.17 -9.52 -18.30
CA ASP A 64 10.72 -9.93 -19.64
C ASP A 64 10.24 -11.38 -19.64
N ALA A 65 10.97 -12.29 -19.01
CA ALA A 65 10.60 -13.71 -18.93
C ALA A 65 9.31 -13.94 -18.12
N GLN A 66 9.17 -13.29 -16.95
CA GLN A 66 7.96 -13.38 -16.13
C GLN A 66 6.73 -12.83 -16.85
N GLN A 67 6.90 -11.76 -17.62
CA GLN A 67 5.85 -11.16 -18.43
C GLN A 67 5.67 -11.85 -19.79
N LYS A 68 6.50 -12.86 -20.11
CA LYS A 68 6.52 -13.58 -21.39
C LYS A 68 6.69 -12.66 -22.61
N ARG A 69 7.62 -11.70 -22.48
CA ARG A 69 8.01 -10.75 -23.52
C ARG A 69 9.23 -11.16 -24.32
N VAL A 70 10.04 -12.08 -23.79
CA VAL A 70 11.25 -12.58 -24.49
C VAL A 70 10.87 -13.06 -25.90
N GLY A 71 11.58 -12.56 -26.92
CA GLY A 71 11.29 -12.85 -28.33
C GLY A 71 10.23 -11.97 -28.99
N SER A 72 9.56 -11.08 -28.24
CA SER A 72 8.62 -10.09 -28.78
C SER A 72 9.28 -8.74 -29.06
N GLU A 73 8.58 -7.90 -29.84
CA GLU A 73 8.99 -6.52 -30.11
C GLU A 73 9.05 -5.64 -28.84
N THR A 74 8.34 -6.05 -27.78
CA THR A 74 8.16 -5.29 -26.54
C THR A 74 9.09 -5.71 -25.40
N ALA A 75 9.95 -6.71 -25.60
CA ALA A 75 11.00 -7.06 -24.65
C ALA A 75 12.00 -5.91 -24.50
N TRP A 76 12.61 -5.76 -23.33
CA TRP A 76 13.71 -4.82 -23.13
C TRP A 76 15.06 -5.39 -23.56
N ILE A 77 15.31 -6.67 -23.29
CA ILE A 77 16.62 -7.31 -23.50
C ILE A 77 16.64 -8.17 -24.77
N GLU A 78 15.94 -9.30 -24.76
CA GLU A 78 15.89 -10.25 -25.88
C GLU A 78 14.70 -9.94 -26.79
N LYS A 79 14.80 -8.81 -27.52
CA LYS A 79 13.81 -8.43 -28.52
C LYS A 79 13.75 -9.43 -29.67
N GLY A 80 12.55 -9.68 -30.17
CA GLY A 80 12.35 -10.42 -31.41
C GLY A 80 11.21 -9.85 -32.24
N ASN A 81 10.70 -10.65 -33.17
CA ASN A 81 9.72 -10.21 -34.17
C ASN A 81 8.29 -10.64 -33.83
N GLU A 82 8.07 -11.27 -32.67
CA GLU A 82 6.70 -11.59 -32.28
C GLU A 82 5.93 -10.30 -31.97
N PRO A 83 4.69 -10.18 -32.48
CA PRO A 83 3.92 -8.96 -32.32
C PRO A 83 3.58 -8.70 -30.84
N PRO A 84 3.36 -7.44 -30.42
CA PRO A 84 3.04 -7.10 -29.03
C PRO A 84 1.86 -7.88 -28.42
N LEU A 85 0.92 -8.33 -29.26
CA LEU A 85 -0.24 -9.14 -28.84
C LEU A 85 0.11 -10.59 -28.45
N SER A 86 1.35 -11.07 -28.71
CA SER A 86 1.80 -12.37 -28.22
C SER A 86 2.06 -12.36 -26.71
N VAL A 87 2.29 -11.18 -26.11
CA VAL A 87 2.43 -10.97 -24.68
C VAL A 87 1.07 -11.15 -24.00
N PRO A 88 0.93 -12.09 -23.04
CA PRO A 88 -0.35 -12.30 -22.37
C PRO A 88 -0.81 -11.04 -21.63
N PRO A 89 -2.13 -10.78 -21.60
CA PRO A 89 -2.65 -9.67 -20.81
C PRO A 89 -2.33 -9.88 -19.33
N ALA A 90 -2.24 -8.77 -18.58
CA ALA A 90 -2.07 -8.81 -17.14
C ALA A 90 -3.16 -9.71 -16.52
N PRO A 91 -2.80 -10.62 -15.59
CA PRO A 91 -3.78 -11.48 -14.94
C PRO A 91 -4.88 -10.66 -14.27
N ALA A 92 -6.12 -11.15 -14.38
CA ALA A 92 -7.25 -10.50 -13.73
C ALA A 92 -7.04 -10.48 -12.21
N LEU A 93 -7.32 -9.34 -11.58
CA LEU A 93 -7.26 -9.19 -10.13
C LEU A 93 -8.29 -10.10 -9.47
N LYS A 94 -7.89 -10.77 -8.38
CA LYS A 94 -8.82 -11.58 -7.58
C LYS A 94 -9.87 -10.65 -6.96
N GLY A 95 -11.13 -11.05 -7.08
CA GLY A 95 -12.26 -10.34 -6.49
C GLY A 95 -12.36 -10.55 -4.98
N ILE A 96 -12.66 -9.49 -4.23
CA ILE A 96 -13.13 -9.52 -2.85
C ILE A 96 -14.62 -9.22 -2.89
N ALA A 97 -15.41 -10.01 -2.14
CA ALA A 97 -16.84 -9.78 -2.03
C ALA A 97 -17.13 -8.34 -1.56
N VAL A 98 -18.03 -7.67 -2.28
CA VAL A 98 -18.53 -6.35 -1.90
C VAL A 98 -19.88 -6.55 -1.25
N ILE A 99 -20.05 -6.04 -0.04
CA ILE A 99 -21.35 -6.04 0.63
C ILE A 99 -22.25 -5.04 -0.09
N ASN A 100 -23.32 -5.55 -0.70
CA ASN A 100 -24.38 -4.78 -1.32
C ASN A 100 -25.75 -5.24 -0.76
N PRO A 101 -26.69 -4.31 -0.52
CA PRO A 101 -26.56 -2.86 -0.71
C PRO A 101 -25.62 -2.20 0.30
N THR A 102 -25.26 -0.94 0.04
CA THR A 102 -24.62 -0.09 1.05
C THR A 102 -25.50 -0.10 2.30
N PRO A 103 -24.94 -0.35 3.48
CA PRO A 103 -25.77 -0.48 4.68
C PRO A 103 -26.42 0.83 5.07
N VAL A 104 -27.55 0.69 5.75
CA VAL A 104 -28.26 1.82 6.35
C VAL A 104 -27.33 2.48 7.38
N PRO A 105 -27.19 3.82 7.34
CA PRO A 105 -26.46 4.57 8.36
C PRO A 105 -26.93 4.22 9.77
N LEU A 106 -26.04 4.36 10.76
CA LEU A 106 -26.41 4.17 12.16
C LEU A 106 -27.42 5.25 12.56
N SER A 107 -28.50 4.87 13.25
CA SER A 107 -29.34 5.84 13.94
C SER A 107 -28.59 6.49 15.11
N GLU A 108 -29.11 7.59 15.65
CA GLU A 108 -28.52 8.22 16.86
C GLU A 108 -28.53 7.25 18.05
N GLU A 109 -29.65 6.55 18.28
CA GLU A 109 -29.77 5.53 19.33
C GLU A 109 -28.75 4.38 19.15
N GLU A 110 -28.61 3.84 17.93
CA GLU A 110 -27.61 2.80 17.66
C GLU A 110 -26.19 3.30 17.89
N ARG A 111 -25.92 4.57 17.54
CA ARG A 111 -24.60 5.18 17.70
C ARG A 111 -24.26 5.34 19.18
N ASP A 112 -25.19 5.83 19.99
CA ASP A 112 -25.01 6.03 21.42
C ASP A 112 -24.79 4.69 22.14
N ASP A 113 -25.61 3.67 21.83
CA ASP A 113 -25.45 2.30 22.36
C ASP A 113 -24.05 1.72 22.03
N LEU A 114 -23.56 1.93 20.81
CA LEU A 114 -22.24 1.46 20.38
C LEU A 114 -21.09 2.22 21.07
N LEU A 115 -21.26 3.51 21.32
CA LEU A 115 -20.29 4.33 22.04
C LEU A 115 -20.22 3.95 23.53
N ASP A 116 -21.36 3.72 24.17
CA ASP A 116 -21.43 3.23 25.55
C ASP A 116 -20.80 1.83 25.67
N TYR A 117 -21.09 0.95 24.71
CA TYR A 117 -20.46 -0.37 24.64
C TYR A 117 -18.95 -0.26 24.45
N ALA A 118 -18.48 0.66 23.60
CA ALA A 118 -17.07 0.91 23.40
C ALA A 118 -16.40 1.36 24.69
N ALA A 119 -16.97 2.34 25.40
CA ALA A 119 -16.44 2.85 26.67
C ALA A 119 -16.31 1.71 27.70
N TRP A 120 -17.34 0.88 27.85
CA TRP A 120 -17.29 -0.29 28.74
C TRP A 120 -16.20 -1.29 28.31
N ARG A 121 -16.13 -1.62 27.02
CA ARG A 121 -15.18 -2.60 26.48
C ARG A 121 -13.74 -2.14 26.62
N VAL A 122 -13.48 -0.86 26.34
CA VAL A 122 -12.19 -0.18 26.41
C VAL A 122 -11.65 -0.13 27.83
N ASN A 123 -12.51 0.06 28.84
CA ASN A 123 -12.11 -0.02 30.24
C ASN A 123 -11.56 -1.41 30.64
N GLY A 124 -11.95 -2.46 29.91
CA GLY A 124 -11.45 -3.83 30.11
C GLY A 124 -10.19 -4.18 29.32
N ILE A 125 -9.62 -3.25 28.54
CA ILE A 125 -8.48 -3.51 27.66
C ILE A 125 -7.22 -2.81 28.17
N ARG A 126 -6.07 -3.46 27.99
CA ARG A 126 -4.76 -2.85 28.24
C ARG A 126 -4.45 -1.85 27.12
N CYS A 127 -4.84 -0.61 27.32
CA CYS A 127 -4.44 0.53 26.48
C CYS A 127 -3.54 1.48 27.28
N SER A 128 -2.39 1.81 26.71
CA SER A 128 -1.40 2.70 27.34
C SER A 128 -1.74 4.18 27.15
N LEU A 129 -2.58 4.50 26.16
CA LEU A 129 -3.04 5.85 25.91
C LEU A 129 -3.95 6.33 27.05
N ASP A 130 -3.73 7.57 27.49
CA ASP A 130 -4.55 8.25 28.50
C ASP A 130 -6.04 8.21 28.08
N PRO A 131 -6.97 7.81 28.97
CA PRO A 131 -8.40 7.76 28.67
C PRO A 131 -8.99 9.05 28.08
N LEU A 132 -8.54 10.24 28.51
CA LEU A 132 -8.99 11.54 28.00
C LEU A 132 -8.54 11.82 26.57
N ARG A 133 -7.52 11.09 26.09
CA ARG A 133 -6.99 11.20 24.72
C ARG A 133 -7.50 10.08 23.82
N ARG A 134 -8.36 9.19 24.34
CA ARG A 134 -8.95 8.12 23.55
C ARG A 134 -10.08 8.67 22.70
N GLU A 135 -10.04 8.32 21.43
CA GLU A 135 -11.02 8.61 20.42
C GLU A 135 -11.64 7.29 19.99
N THR A 136 -12.97 7.31 19.86
CA THR A 136 -13.75 6.17 19.41
C THR A 136 -14.47 6.52 18.12
N GLN A 137 -14.35 5.66 17.13
CA GLN A 137 -15.03 5.76 15.85
C GLN A 137 -15.99 4.58 15.70
N VAL A 138 -17.22 4.88 15.27
CA VAL A 138 -18.25 3.87 14.98
C VAL A 138 -18.81 4.12 13.58
N SER A 139 -18.83 3.07 12.77
CA SER A 139 -19.33 3.12 11.38
C SER A 139 -20.21 1.92 11.06
N ALA A 140 -21.21 2.12 10.21
CA ALA A 140 -22.04 1.03 9.71
C ALA A 140 -21.23 0.13 8.76
N LEU A 141 -21.01 -1.14 9.15
CA LEU A 141 -20.24 -2.10 8.36
C LEU A 141 -21.12 -2.97 7.45
N THR A 142 -22.29 -3.36 7.96
CA THR A 142 -23.40 -4.00 7.23
C THR A 142 -24.71 -3.58 7.93
N ASP A 143 -25.87 -4.02 7.45
CA ASP A 143 -27.14 -3.74 8.12
C ASP A 143 -27.23 -4.39 9.51
N ASP A 144 -26.43 -5.42 9.79
CA ASP A 144 -26.44 -6.14 11.06
C ASP A 144 -25.11 -6.09 11.83
N LYS A 145 -24.11 -5.35 11.31
CA LYS A 145 -22.80 -5.12 11.94
C LYS A 145 -22.37 -3.66 11.89
N ALA A 146 -21.74 -3.20 12.96
CA ALA A 146 -20.96 -1.98 13.01
C ALA A 146 -19.46 -2.31 13.13
N LEU A 147 -18.63 -1.37 12.68
CA LEU A 147 -17.19 -1.37 12.96
C LEU A 147 -16.92 -0.34 14.06
N LEU A 148 -16.28 -0.80 15.12
CA LEU A 148 -15.79 0.01 16.23
C LEU A 148 -14.27 0.09 16.13
N ILE A 149 -13.69 1.29 16.18
CA ILE A 149 -12.25 1.54 16.21
C ILE A 149 -11.93 2.45 17.40
N VAL A 150 -10.90 2.12 18.16
CA VAL A 150 -10.44 2.90 19.32
C VAL A 150 -8.92 3.00 19.30
N ASN A 151 -8.39 4.21 19.40
CA ASN A 151 -6.96 4.40 19.59
C ASN A 151 -6.51 3.93 20.98
N CYS A 152 -5.41 3.19 21.03
CA CYS A 152 -5.03 2.45 22.23
C CYS A 152 -3.60 2.75 22.70
N GLU A 153 -2.68 2.97 21.77
CA GLU A 153 -1.29 3.33 22.07
C GLU A 153 -0.83 4.43 21.13
N ALA A 154 0.06 5.32 21.58
CA ALA A 154 0.62 6.37 20.74
C ALA A 154 2.14 6.37 20.83
N GLY A 155 2.78 6.38 19.66
CA GLY A 155 4.20 6.63 19.45
C GLY A 155 4.44 8.01 18.86
N ALA A 156 5.69 8.28 18.44
CA ALA A 156 6.10 9.59 17.94
C ALA A 156 5.31 10.06 16.70
N TYR A 157 4.97 9.14 15.80
CA TYR A 157 4.31 9.45 14.52
C TYR A 157 3.05 8.62 14.26
N ASN A 158 2.82 7.57 15.05
CA ASN A 158 1.78 6.59 14.81
C ASN A 158 0.98 6.36 16.08
N THR A 159 -0.30 6.10 15.88
CA THR A 159 -1.21 5.59 16.89
C THR A 159 -1.54 4.15 16.54
N ILE A 160 -1.51 3.25 17.52
CA ILE A 160 -1.99 1.88 17.38
C ILE A 160 -3.45 1.86 17.80
N ASP A 161 -4.31 1.47 16.88
CA ASP A 161 -5.74 1.30 17.09
C ASP A 161 -6.09 -0.15 17.36
N LEU A 162 -7.21 -0.35 18.05
CA LEU A 162 -7.89 -1.63 18.17
C LEU A 162 -9.25 -1.51 17.50
N ALA A 163 -9.71 -2.59 16.87
CA ALA A 163 -11.01 -2.59 16.22
C ALA A 163 -11.81 -3.86 16.47
N TRP A 164 -13.13 -3.72 16.41
CA TRP A 164 -14.08 -4.82 16.55
C TRP A 164 -15.20 -4.71 15.53
N VAL A 165 -15.63 -5.87 15.03
CA VAL A 165 -16.92 -6.00 14.37
C VAL A 165 -17.97 -6.28 15.46
N VAL A 166 -18.98 -5.43 15.57
CA VAL A 166 -20.01 -5.48 16.62
C VAL A 166 -21.37 -5.73 15.98
N SER A 167 -22.22 -6.59 16.57
CA SER A 167 -23.60 -6.77 16.09
C SER A 167 -24.45 -5.52 16.32
N ARG A 168 -25.32 -5.14 15.37
CA ARG A 168 -26.32 -4.07 15.53
C ARG A 168 -27.64 -4.54 16.19
N LYS A 169 -27.57 -5.52 17.08
CA LYS A 169 -28.73 -6.05 17.81
C LYS A 169 -28.69 -5.52 19.25
N LYS A 170 -29.84 -5.46 19.93
CA LYS A 170 -29.92 -5.02 21.35
C LYS A 170 -28.90 -5.71 22.26
N THR A 171 -28.64 -7.00 22.04
CA THR A 171 -27.53 -7.69 22.69
C THR A 171 -26.29 -7.58 21.80
N LEU A 172 -25.42 -6.62 22.12
CA LEU A 172 -24.19 -6.38 21.40
C LEU A 172 -23.19 -7.52 21.63
N VAL A 173 -22.75 -8.16 20.56
CA VAL A 173 -21.68 -9.15 20.54
C VAL A 173 -20.59 -8.63 19.61
N SER A 174 -19.33 -8.71 20.05
CA SER A 174 -18.20 -8.21 19.25
C SER A 174 -17.11 -9.26 19.04
N ARG A 175 -16.39 -9.12 17.92
CA ARG A 175 -15.20 -9.90 17.59
C ARG A 175 -14.08 -8.95 17.18
N ALA A 176 -12.90 -9.17 17.75
CA ALA A 176 -11.72 -8.38 17.41
C ALA A 176 -11.36 -8.52 15.93
N VAL A 177 -11.05 -7.39 15.29
CA VAL A 177 -10.50 -7.35 13.94
C VAL A 177 -9.02 -7.75 14.03
N ARG A 178 -8.63 -8.72 13.22
CA ARG A 178 -7.23 -9.08 13.01
C ARG A 178 -6.95 -9.02 11.53
N LEU A 179 -5.96 -8.21 11.15
CA LEU A 179 -5.53 -8.04 9.78
C LEU A 179 -4.34 -8.97 9.53
N ARG A 180 -4.40 -9.77 8.46
CA ARG A 180 -3.34 -10.72 8.13
C ARG A 180 -3.06 -10.67 6.64
N LEU A 181 -1.80 -10.43 6.29
CA LEU A 181 -1.36 -10.39 4.91
C LEU A 181 -1.44 -11.79 4.26
N PRO A 182 -1.88 -11.88 3.00
CA PRO A 182 -1.94 -13.14 2.26
C PRO A 182 -0.58 -13.57 1.69
N PHE A 183 0.50 -12.85 1.99
CA PHE A 183 1.86 -13.14 1.58
C PHE A 183 2.83 -12.85 2.73
N ASN A 184 4.01 -13.46 2.71
CA ASN A 184 5.08 -13.19 3.68
C ASN A 184 6.02 -12.10 3.14
N ARG A 185 6.42 -11.18 4.02
CA ARG A 185 7.37 -10.09 3.73
C ARG A 185 8.81 -10.39 4.17
N GLY A 186 9.13 -11.65 4.47
CA GLY A 186 10.40 -12.05 5.07
C GLY A 186 10.45 -11.86 6.59
N VAL A 187 9.30 -11.87 7.27
CA VAL A 187 9.17 -11.71 8.73
C VAL A 187 8.42 -12.88 9.35
N GLU A 188 8.49 -13.01 10.68
CA GLU A 188 7.90 -14.15 11.40
C GLU A 188 6.38 -14.20 11.35
N SER A 189 5.71 -13.04 11.34
CA SER A 189 4.26 -12.94 11.33
C SER A 189 3.75 -12.07 10.17
N ASN A 190 2.66 -12.53 9.55
CA ASN A 190 1.92 -11.76 8.55
C ASN A 190 0.83 -10.89 9.17
N ASP A 191 0.68 -10.91 10.49
CA ASP A 191 -0.29 -10.08 11.17
C ASP A 191 0.10 -8.60 11.05
N MET A 192 -0.92 -7.75 10.93
CA MET A 192 -0.77 -6.32 10.75
C MET A 192 -1.45 -5.59 11.92
N GLU A 193 -0.72 -4.64 12.49
CA GLU A 193 -1.26 -3.69 13.46
C GLU A 193 -2.12 -2.64 12.73
N LEU A 194 -3.16 -2.16 13.42
CA LEU A 194 -4.03 -1.10 12.93
C LEU A 194 -3.38 0.25 13.23
N MET A 195 -2.36 0.61 12.46
CA MET A 195 -1.66 1.90 12.62
C MET A 195 -2.47 3.02 11.97
N ASN A 196 -2.78 4.08 12.74
CA ASN A 196 -3.54 5.25 12.31
C ASN A 196 -4.78 4.87 11.47
N ALA A 197 -5.56 3.92 11.99
CA ALA A 197 -6.63 3.29 11.26
C ALA A 197 -7.89 4.17 11.21
N PHE A 198 -8.53 4.18 10.05
CA PHE A 198 -9.83 4.80 9.85
C PHE A 198 -10.64 4.00 8.84
N PHE A 199 -11.95 4.14 8.89
CA PHE A 199 -12.85 3.51 7.92
C PHE A 199 -13.35 4.55 6.92
N ASP A 200 -13.03 4.36 5.65
CA ASP A 200 -13.56 5.18 4.57
C ASP A 200 -14.94 4.62 4.16
N GLU A 201 -16.00 5.31 4.56
CA GLU A 201 -17.38 4.91 4.27
C GLU A 201 -17.73 4.99 2.79
N LYS A 202 -17.03 5.81 1.99
CA LYS A 202 -17.26 5.95 0.55
C LYS A 202 -16.70 4.74 -0.20
N THR A 203 -15.49 4.32 0.13
CA THR A 203 -14.86 3.14 -0.50
C THR A 203 -15.18 1.83 0.21
N ARG A 204 -15.76 1.90 1.41
CA ARG A 204 -16.08 0.77 2.30
C ARG A 204 -14.82 0.01 2.73
N GLU A 205 -13.72 0.73 2.91
CA GLU A 205 -12.42 0.16 3.22
C GLU A 205 -11.91 0.64 4.58
N LEU A 206 -11.42 -0.32 5.38
CA LEU A 206 -10.57 -0.03 6.53
C LEU A 206 -9.17 0.29 6.00
N VAL A 207 -8.70 1.50 6.24
CA VAL A 207 -7.38 1.96 5.84
C VAL A 207 -6.48 1.97 7.08
N THR A 208 -5.24 1.49 6.93
CA THR A 208 -4.18 1.69 7.93
C THR A 208 -2.99 2.36 7.26
N LEU A 209 -2.29 3.21 8.02
CA LEU A 209 -1.14 3.96 7.57
C LEU A 209 -0.06 3.94 8.66
N ALA A 210 0.94 3.10 8.51
CA ALA A 210 2.12 3.11 9.34
C ALA A 210 3.16 4.06 8.74
N LYS A 211 3.41 5.19 9.41
CA LYS A 211 4.36 6.21 8.96
C LYS A 211 5.77 5.88 9.43
N GLY A 212 6.77 5.97 8.55
CA GLY A 212 8.18 5.88 8.95
C GLY A 212 8.63 7.11 9.74
N ARG A 213 8.13 8.29 9.37
CA ARG A 213 8.34 9.56 10.11
C ARG A 213 7.17 10.53 9.95
N GLY A 214 7.18 11.61 10.72
CA GLY A 214 6.09 12.61 10.76
C GLY A 214 5.73 13.24 9.40
N LEU A 215 6.69 13.32 8.47
CA LEU A 215 6.44 13.84 7.11
C LEU A 215 5.61 12.91 6.24
N THR A 216 5.46 11.63 6.61
CA THR A 216 4.66 10.65 5.87
C THR A 216 5.17 10.46 4.43
N ASP A 217 6.48 10.56 4.23
CA ASP A 217 7.17 10.35 2.96
C ASP A 217 7.69 8.91 2.76
N CYS A 218 7.48 8.06 3.77
CA CYS A 218 7.82 6.65 3.78
C CYS A 218 6.89 5.93 4.77
N GLY A 219 6.73 4.62 4.59
CA GLY A 219 5.91 3.79 5.44
C GLY A 219 5.11 2.75 4.66
N ILE A 220 4.03 2.28 5.27
CA ILE A 220 3.15 1.25 4.72
C ILE A 220 1.71 1.74 4.79
N GLN A 221 1.02 1.72 3.65
CA GLN A 221 -0.43 1.93 3.59
C GLN A 221 -1.11 0.63 3.17
N THR A 222 -2.12 0.22 3.94
CA THR A 222 -2.94 -0.92 3.56
C THR A 222 -4.42 -0.54 3.54
N ARG A 223 -5.17 -1.16 2.63
CA ARG A 223 -6.62 -1.00 2.52
C ARG A 223 -7.28 -2.36 2.55
N TRP A 224 -8.36 -2.49 3.31
CA TRP A 224 -9.03 -3.75 3.57
C TRP A 224 -10.53 -3.63 3.41
N ARG A 225 -11.17 -4.62 2.80
CA ARG A 225 -12.62 -4.66 2.64
C ARG A 225 -13.20 -5.81 3.43
N TYR A 226 -14.32 -5.58 4.10
CA TYR A 226 -15.05 -6.62 4.81
C TYR A 226 -15.83 -7.49 3.83
N ASP A 227 -15.58 -8.80 3.83
CA ASP A 227 -16.19 -9.76 2.90
C ASP A 227 -17.48 -10.42 3.44
N GLY A 228 -17.96 -9.99 4.61
CA GLY A 228 -19.08 -10.59 5.34
C GLY A 228 -18.64 -11.42 6.54
N ASP A 229 -17.40 -11.93 6.51
CA ASP A 229 -16.76 -12.63 7.62
C ASP A 229 -15.57 -11.84 8.17
N ARG A 230 -14.66 -11.36 7.32
CA ARG A 230 -13.44 -10.69 7.77
C ARG A 230 -12.94 -9.64 6.78
N PHE A 231 -11.99 -8.84 7.23
CA PHE A 231 -11.29 -7.89 6.39
C PHE A 231 -10.27 -8.61 5.49
N ARG A 232 -10.38 -8.38 4.18
CA ARG A 232 -9.49 -8.89 3.14
C ARG A 232 -8.67 -7.76 2.56
N LEU A 233 -7.38 -8.02 2.36
CA LEU A 233 -6.44 -7.04 1.83
C LEU A 233 -6.81 -6.67 0.40
N VAL A 234 -7.22 -5.42 0.18
CA VAL A 234 -7.49 -4.82 -1.13
C VAL A 234 -6.20 -4.30 -1.75
N ARG A 235 -5.42 -3.55 -0.97
CA ARG A 235 -4.18 -2.93 -1.42
C ARG A 235 -3.13 -2.97 -0.32
N TYR A 236 -1.90 -3.28 -0.70
CA TYR A 236 -0.71 -3.04 0.12
C TYR A 236 0.25 -2.19 -0.69
N ALA A 237 0.69 -1.07 -0.12
CA ALA A 237 1.74 -0.24 -0.68
C ALA A 237 2.76 0.14 0.39
N GLU A 238 4.02 0.22 -0.03
CA GLU A 238 5.14 0.43 0.87
C GLU A 238 6.24 1.24 0.19
N GLU A 239 6.74 2.22 0.93
CA GLU A 239 7.90 3.05 0.58
C GLU A 239 8.87 2.95 1.77
N PRO A 240 9.90 2.08 1.70
CA PRO A 240 10.73 1.76 2.87
C PRO A 240 11.72 2.86 3.23
N SER A 241 12.03 3.76 2.29
CA SER A 241 13.05 4.79 2.44
C SER A 241 12.40 6.17 2.53
N CYS A 242 12.80 6.95 3.54
CA CYS A 242 12.30 8.31 3.75
C CYS A 242 13.18 9.31 3.01
N ASP A 243 12.76 9.70 1.81
CA ASP A 243 13.50 10.55 0.88
C ASP A 243 12.76 11.84 0.49
N ASN A 244 11.63 12.12 1.16
CA ASN A 244 10.75 13.25 0.89
C ASN A 244 10.21 13.27 -0.56
N TRP A 245 10.09 12.10 -1.18
CA TRP A 245 9.69 11.98 -2.58
C TRP A 245 8.17 11.77 -2.74
N HIS A 246 7.62 10.65 -2.27
CA HIS A 246 6.21 10.30 -2.46
C HIS A 246 5.42 10.34 -1.16
N GLY A 247 4.16 10.77 -1.26
CA GLY A 247 3.16 10.51 -0.22
C GLY A 247 2.48 9.13 -0.41
N PRO A 248 1.67 8.69 0.56
CA PRO A 248 1.07 7.36 0.61
C PRO A 248 0.27 6.93 -0.63
N ASP A 249 -0.32 7.88 -1.34
CA ASP A 249 -1.10 7.62 -2.55
C ASP A 249 -0.24 7.26 -3.77
N ALA A 250 1.05 7.62 -3.74
CA ALA A 250 1.99 7.36 -4.82
C ALA A 250 3.00 6.25 -4.49
N TRP A 251 2.99 5.72 -3.26
CA TRP A 251 3.89 4.63 -2.87
C TRP A 251 3.71 3.38 -3.76
N PRO A 252 4.80 2.64 -4.03
CA PRO A 252 4.77 1.39 -4.79
C PRO A 252 3.72 0.42 -4.25
N THR A 253 2.81 -0.01 -5.13
CA THR A 253 1.80 -1.01 -4.78
C THR A 253 2.39 -2.40 -4.97
N LEU A 254 2.52 -3.15 -3.88
CA LEU A 254 3.08 -4.50 -3.88
C LEU A 254 2.00 -5.59 -3.88
N TRP A 255 0.75 -5.21 -3.56
CA TRP A 255 -0.41 -6.09 -3.67
C TRP A 255 -1.64 -5.31 -4.08
N ILE A 256 -2.43 -5.90 -4.98
CA ILE A 256 -3.76 -5.38 -5.33
C ILE A 256 -4.74 -6.51 -5.64
N THR A 257 -5.97 -6.37 -5.14
CA THR A 257 -7.14 -7.18 -5.46
C THR A 257 -8.32 -6.26 -5.72
N ARG A 258 -9.35 -6.76 -6.41
CA ARG A 258 -10.49 -5.95 -6.83
C ARG A 258 -11.69 -6.15 -5.93
#